data_AF-A0A803JAW0-F1
#
_entry.id   AF-A0A803JAW0-F1
#
_cell.length_a   1.000
_cell.length_b   1.000
_cell.length_c   1.000
_cell.angle_alpha   90.00
_cell.angle_beta   90.00
_cell.angle_gamma   90.00
#
_symmetry.space_group_name_H-M   'P 1'
#
loop_
_entity.id
_entity.type
_entity.pdbx_description
1 polymer ?
#
loop_
_entity_poly.entity_id
_entity_poly.type
_entity_poly.pdbx_seq_one_letter_code
_entity_poly.pdbx_strand_id
1 'polypeptide(L)'
;MPTSEESVCCQEIEKVASEIPENFTCITSNQLFHIMCLDQRIANIHYVMITNQPIQEDLSLHHRNLRRTAYRSFTSWIHGFLGKGVRIAIPSCAVAAVREAYPDPKGNYVGFVKMRDYCAMDMAFDF
;
A
#
# COMPACT_ATOMS: atom_id res chain seq x y z
N MET A 1 12.42 -1.38 7.11
CA MET A 1 11.62 -0.15 7.22
C MET A 1 12.25 0.78 8.24
N PRO A 2 12.04 2.11 8.18
CA PRO A 2 12.74 3.05 9.06
C PRO A 2 12.21 3.11 10.51
N THR A 3 10.94 2.81 10.77
CA THR A 3 10.35 2.87 12.12
C THR A 3 9.83 1.53 12.62
N SER A 4 9.78 1.33 13.94
CA SER A 4 9.21 0.12 14.55
C SER A 4 7.71 -0.03 14.26
N GLU A 5 6.98 1.08 14.17
CA GLU A 5 5.53 1.09 13.91
C GLU A 5 5.14 0.51 12.55
N GLU A 6 6.02 0.62 11.55
CA GLU A 6 5.80 0.06 10.22
C GLU A 6 6.60 -1.23 9.96
N SER A 7 7.37 -1.68 10.97
CA SER A 7 8.16 -2.91 10.94
C SER A 7 7.37 -4.10 11.49
N VAL A 8 6.11 -4.25 11.04
CA VAL A 8 5.18 -5.30 11.51
C VAL A 8 5.21 -6.50 10.58
N CYS A 9 5.22 -7.72 11.13
CA CYS A 9 5.09 -8.95 10.35
C CYS A 9 3.62 -9.20 9.94
N CYS A 10 3.41 -9.80 8.77
CA CYS A 10 2.05 -10.18 8.32
C CYS A 10 1.36 -11.20 9.23
N GLN A 11 2.11 -11.94 10.04
CA GLN A 11 1.56 -12.88 11.01
C GLN A 11 1.16 -12.21 12.34
N GLU A 12 1.67 -11.02 12.63
CA GLU A 12 1.34 -10.27 13.86
C GLU A 12 -0.02 -9.56 13.77
N ILE A 13 -0.55 -9.38 12.56
CA ILE A 13 -1.85 -8.77 12.32
C ILE A 13 -2.86 -9.88 12.08
N GLU A 14 -3.74 -10.15 13.04
CA GLU A 14 -4.70 -11.27 13.01
C GLU A 14 -5.48 -11.36 11.70
N LYS A 15 -6.03 -10.23 11.22
CA LYS A 15 -6.77 -10.16 9.94
C LYS A 15 -5.91 -10.42 8.71
N VAL A 16 -4.60 -10.16 8.77
CA VAL A 16 -3.69 -10.49 7.68
C VAL A 16 -3.31 -11.97 7.75
N ALA A 17 -3.04 -12.48 8.95
CA ALA A 17 -2.70 -13.87 9.18
C ALA A 17 -3.80 -14.83 8.69
N SER A 18 -5.08 -14.45 8.86
CA SER A 18 -6.23 -15.22 8.35
C SER A 18 -6.30 -15.30 6.82
N GLU A 19 -5.64 -14.39 6.11
CA GLU A 19 -5.60 -14.36 4.64
C GLU A 19 -4.35 -15.08 4.08
N ILE A 20 -3.46 -15.60 4.93
CA ILE A 20 -2.31 -16.36 4.45
C ILE A 20 -2.80 -17.74 3.98
N PRO A 21 -2.49 -18.18 2.74
CA PRO A 21 -2.98 -19.46 2.24
C PRO A 21 -2.41 -20.64 3.04
N GLU A 22 -3.17 -21.73 3.08
CA GLU A 22 -2.72 -22.98 3.70
C GLU A 22 -1.37 -23.43 3.11
N ASN A 23 -0.45 -23.86 3.98
CA ASN A 23 0.94 -24.25 3.67
C ASN A 23 1.92 -23.10 3.36
N PHE A 24 1.51 -21.84 3.50
CA PHE A 24 2.41 -20.69 3.35
C PHE A 24 2.59 -19.95 4.68
N THR A 25 3.67 -19.18 4.76
CA THR A 25 4.02 -18.39 5.96
C THR A 25 3.91 -16.89 5.73
N CYS A 26 3.62 -16.43 4.52
CA CYS A 26 3.61 -15.00 4.20
C CYS A 26 2.40 -14.62 3.35
N ILE A 27 1.81 -13.45 3.63
CA ILE A 27 0.70 -12.90 2.85
C ILE A 27 1.07 -12.64 1.38
N THR A 28 2.36 -12.44 1.10
CA THR A 28 2.82 -12.24 -0.28
C THR A 28 2.66 -13.49 -1.14
N SER A 29 2.37 -14.66 -0.56
CA SER A 29 2.02 -15.88 -1.31
C SER A 29 0.54 -15.95 -1.70
N ASN A 30 -0.31 -15.03 -1.21
CA ASN A 30 -1.73 -15.03 -1.53
C ASN A 30 -1.96 -14.52 -2.96
N GLN A 31 -2.72 -15.27 -3.77
CA GLN A 31 -3.01 -14.90 -5.15
C GLN A 31 -3.78 -13.56 -5.27
N LEU A 32 -4.71 -13.30 -4.35
CA LEU A 32 -5.46 -12.05 -4.30
C LEU A 32 -4.54 -10.87 -3.94
N PHE A 33 -3.49 -11.09 -3.13
CA PHE A 33 -2.47 -10.06 -2.90
C PHE A 33 -1.79 -9.66 -4.22
N HIS A 34 -1.37 -10.65 -5.03
CA HIS A 34 -0.77 -10.38 -6.34
C HIS A 34 -1.73 -9.61 -7.25
N ILE A 35 -2.97 -10.07 -7.37
CA ILE A 35 -3.98 -9.44 -8.24
C ILE A 35 -4.30 -8.02 -7.79
N MET A 36 -4.54 -7.80 -6.49
CA MET A 36 -5.02 -6.52 -5.99
C MET A 36 -3.92 -5.47 -5.81
N CYS A 37 -2.69 -5.92 -5.49
CA CYS A 37 -1.61 -5.02 -5.09
C CYS A 37 -0.46 -4.94 -6.09
N LEU A 38 -0.19 -6.01 -6.87
CA LEU A 38 1.00 -6.10 -7.72
C LEU A 38 0.68 -6.13 -9.22
N ASP A 39 -0.56 -6.48 -9.61
CA ASP A 39 -0.99 -6.38 -11.01
C ASP A 39 -1.18 -4.90 -11.38
N GLN A 40 -0.30 -4.41 -12.27
CA GLN A 40 -0.31 -3.01 -12.70
C GLN A 40 -1.62 -2.60 -13.39
N ARG A 41 -2.31 -3.50 -14.08
CA ARG A 41 -3.58 -3.18 -14.77
C ARG A 41 -4.68 -2.98 -13.73
N ILE A 42 -4.78 -3.87 -12.76
CA ILE A 42 -5.75 -3.75 -11.66
C ILE A 42 -5.46 -2.52 -10.81
N ALA A 43 -4.18 -2.27 -10.48
CA ALA A 43 -3.77 -1.09 -9.72
C ALA A 43 -4.09 0.22 -10.46
N ASN A 44 -3.93 0.26 -11.79
CA ASN A 44 -4.35 1.41 -12.59
C ASN A 44 -5.87 1.62 -12.58
N ILE A 45 -6.66 0.55 -12.73
CA ILE A 45 -8.12 0.62 -12.65
C ILE A 45 -8.55 1.17 -11.29
N HIS A 46 -8.00 0.64 -10.18
CA HIS A 46 -8.28 1.14 -8.84
C HIS A 46 -7.84 2.58 -8.64
N TYR A 47 -6.69 2.99 -9.19
CA TYR A 47 -6.23 4.36 -9.09
C TYR A 47 -7.25 5.32 -9.71
N VAL A 48 -7.71 5.04 -10.93
CA VAL A 48 -8.71 5.85 -11.63
C VAL A 48 -10.03 5.84 -10.85
N MET A 49 -10.50 4.68 -10.39
CA MET A 49 -11.76 4.58 -9.63
C MET A 49 -11.76 5.38 -8.32
N ILE A 50 -10.61 5.43 -7.64
CA ILE A 50 -10.51 6.04 -6.30
C ILE A 50 -10.21 7.54 -6.37
N THR A 51 -9.43 7.97 -7.37
CA THR A 51 -8.96 9.36 -7.47
C THR A 51 -9.69 10.18 -8.53
N ASN A 52 -10.33 9.51 -9.50
CA ASN A 52 -10.88 10.14 -10.70
C ASN A 52 -9.84 10.92 -11.52
N GLN A 53 -8.56 10.59 -11.39
CA GLN A 53 -7.45 11.23 -12.09
C GLN A 53 -6.95 10.38 -13.26
N PRO A 54 -6.39 11.01 -14.31
CA PRO A 54 -5.75 10.28 -15.40
C PRO A 54 -4.45 9.62 -14.94
N ILE A 55 -4.10 8.52 -15.59
CA ILE A 55 -2.82 7.84 -15.40
C ILE A 55 -1.69 8.79 -15.83
N GLN A 56 -0.66 8.90 -15.00
CA GLN A 56 0.46 9.78 -15.24
C GLN A 56 1.42 9.19 -16.27
N GLU A 57 1.91 10.03 -17.19
CA GLU A 57 2.92 9.66 -18.18
C GLU A 57 4.33 9.59 -17.57
N ASP A 58 4.62 10.46 -16.59
CA ASP A 58 5.87 10.39 -15.84
C ASP A 58 5.92 9.09 -15.02
N LEU A 59 6.86 8.22 -15.35
CA LEU A 59 6.97 6.88 -14.77
C LEU A 59 7.18 6.92 -13.24
N SER A 60 7.92 7.91 -12.74
CA SER A 60 8.18 8.05 -11.31
C SER A 60 6.91 8.41 -10.54
N LEU A 61 6.13 9.35 -11.07
CA LEU A 61 4.86 9.75 -10.50
C LEU A 61 3.80 8.64 -10.65
N HIS A 62 3.78 7.96 -11.79
CA HIS A 62 2.94 6.79 -12.04
C HIS A 62 3.20 5.70 -10.99
N HIS A 63 4.45 5.27 -10.82
CA HIS A 63 4.81 4.26 -9.82
C HIS A 63 4.49 4.72 -8.40
N ARG A 64 4.73 5.99 -8.07
CA ARG A 64 4.34 6.57 -6.78
C ARG A 64 2.83 6.44 -6.54
N ASN A 65 2.01 6.73 -7.55
CA ASN A 65 0.56 6.60 -7.48
C ASN A 65 0.14 5.14 -7.34
N LEU A 66 0.75 4.22 -8.09
CA LEU A 66 0.46 2.79 -7.96
C LEU A 66 0.84 2.22 -6.59
N ARG A 67 1.99 2.62 -6.00
CA ARG A 67 2.34 2.24 -4.62
C ARG A 67 1.26 2.70 -3.64
N ARG A 68 0.87 3.98 -3.71
CA ARG A 68 -0.19 4.55 -2.85
C ARG A 68 -1.51 3.80 -3.02
N THR A 69 -1.89 3.50 -4.26
CA THR A 69 -3.11 2.73 -4.56
C THR A 69 -3.03 1.32 -4.01
N ALA A 70 -1.93 0.60 -4.25
CA ALA A 70 -1.72 -0.76 -3.75
C ALA A 70 -1.81 -0.84 -2.23
N TYR A 71 -1.22 0.13 -1.51
CA TYR A 71 -1.35 0.23 -0.05
C TYR A 71 -2.81 0.41 0.39
N ARG A 72 -3.57 1.25 -0.32
CA ARG A 72 -4.99 1.45 -0.02
C ARG A 72 -5.82 0.21 -0.36
N SER A 73 -5.58 -0.43 -1.50
CA SER A 73 -6.24 -1.67 -1.90
C SER A 73 -5.98 -2.80 -0.90
N PHE A 74 -4.74 -2.97 -0.44
CA PHE A 74 -4.41 -3.91 0.63
C PHE A 74 -5.18 -3.60 1.90
N THR A 75 -5.14 -2.35 2.36
CA THR A 75 -5.83 -1.93 3.58
C THR A 75 -7.34 -2.15 3.48
N SER A 76 -7.94 -1.81 2.34
CA SER A 76 -9.38 -2.00 2.09
C SER A 76 -9.77 -3.48 1.98
N TRP A 77 -8.91 -4.31 1.41
CA TRP A 77 -9.14 -5.76 1.36
C TRP A 77 -9.12 -6.38 2.76
N ILE A 78 -8.08 -6.12 3.55
CA ILE A 78 -7.91 -6.74 4.88
C ILE A 78 -8.89 -6.16 5.91
N HIS A 79 -9.08 -4.84 5.91
CA HIS A 79 -9.79 -4.16 7.01
C HIS A 79 -11.14 -3.58 6.60
N GLY A 80 -11.50 -3.58 5.32
CA GLY A 80 -12.68 -2.89 4.82
C GLY A 80 -12.56 -1.37 4.96
N PHE A 81 -13.66 -0.72 5.32
CA PHE A 81 -13.70 0.73 5.54
C PHE A 81 -13.26 1.08 6.96
N LEU A 82 -12.16 1.84 7.08
CA LEU A 82 -11.58 2.25 8.38
C LEU A 82 -12.10 3.59 8.92
N GLY A 83 -12.77 4.40 8.09
CA GLY A 83 -13.17 5.77 8.47
C GLY A 83 -12.03 6.79 8.42
N LYS A 84 -12.36 8.07 8.66
CA LYS A 84 -11.41 9.18 8.56
C LYS A 84 -10.41 9.16 9.71
N GLY A 85 -9.12 9.23 9.39
CA GLY A 85 -8.03 9.38 10.35
C GLY A 85 -7.55 8.10 11.03
N VAL A 86 -8.18 6.97 10.75
CA VAL A 86 -7.69 5.66 11.16
C VAL A 86 -6.71 5.15 10.10
N ARG A 87 -5.45 4.97 10.50
CA ARG A 87 -4.41 4.37 9.66
C ARG A 87 -3.84 3.15 10.37
N ILE A 88 -3.77 2.03 9.65
CA ILE A 88 -3.14 0.79 10.12
C ILE A 88 -1.88 0.57 9.29
N ALA A 89 -0.79 0.17 9.95
CA ALA A 89 0.45 -0.14 9.28
C ALA A 89 0.29 -1.41 8.44
N ILE A 90 0.79 -1.37 7.20
CA ILE A 90 0.83 -2.54 6.31
C ILE A 90 2.07 -3.36 6.68
N PRO A 91 1.99 -4.70 6.65
CA PRO A 91 3.15 -5.55 6.92
C PRO A 91 4.36 -5.22 6.04
N SER A 92 5.55 -5.29 6.65
CA SER A 92 6.81 -4.98 5.96
C SER A 92 7.04 -5.81 4.70
N CYS A 93 6.64 -7.09 4.70
CA CYS A 93 6.74 -7.97 3.52
C CYS A 93 5.87 -7.49 2.35
N ALA A 94 4.63 -7.08 2.61
CA ALA A 94 3.73 -6.54 1.60
C ALA A 94 4.24 -5.21 1.06
N VAL A 95 4.73 -4.31 1.92
CA VAL A 95 5.31 -3.03 1.48
C VAL A 95 6.56 -3.26 0.62
N ALA A 96 7.44 -4.20 1.00
CA ALA A 96 8.62 -4.54 0.23
C ALA A 96 8.25 -5.05 -1.17
N ALA A 97 7.32 -6.01 -1.26
CA ALA A 97 6.84 -6.54 -2.54
C ALA A 97 6.23 -5.46 -3.45
N VAL A 98 5.45 -4.53 -2.88
CA VAL A 98 4.88 -3.40 -3.64
C VAL A 98 5.96 -2.43 -4.12
N ARG A 99 7.00 -2.17 -3.31
CA ARG A 99 8.13 -1.31 -3.73
C ARG A 99 8.99 -1.96 -4.80
N GLU A 100 9.09 -3.28 -4.81
CA GLU A 100 9.76 -4.03 -5.86
C GLU A 100 8.97 -4.00 -7.17
N ALA A 101 7.64 -4.17 -7.11
CA ALA A 101 6.76 -4.09 -8.28
C ALA A 101 6.71 -2.69 -8.89
N TYR A 102 6.74 -1.64 -8.05
CA TYR A 102 6.68 -0.25 -8.48
C TYR A 102 7.85 0.54 -7.87
N PRO A 103 9.06 0.42 -8.44
CA PRO A 103 10.24 1.04 -7.85
C PRO A 103 10.23 2.56 -7.98
N ASP A 104 10.84 3.23 -7.00
CA ASP A 104 11.25 4.63 -7.10
C ASP A 104 12.71 4.69 -7.58
N PRO A 105 13.02 5.36 -8.72
CA PRO A 105 14.39 5.40 -9.26
C PRO A 105 15.42 6.00 -8.30
N LYS A 106 14.98 6.86 -7.37
CA LYS A 106 15.85 7.50 -6.38
C LYS A 106 15.81 6.81 -5.03
N GLY A 107 15.01 5.76 -4.87
CA GLY A 107 14.80 5.07 -3.59
C GLY A 107 14.11 5.94 -2.53
N ASN A 108 13.47 7.04 -2.93
CA ASN A 108 12.87 8.00 -2.01
C ASN A 108 11.47 7.53 -1.60
N TYR A 109 11.41 6.72 -0.54
CA TYR A 109 10.15 6.25 0.01
C TYR A 109 9.79 7.00 1.29
N VAL A 110 8.58 7.55 1.33
CA VAL A 110 7.98 8.03 2.57
C VAL A 110 7.47 6.83 3.37
N GLY A 111 7.83 6.78 4.66
CA GLY A 111 7.36 5.75 5.58
C GLY A 111 5.90 5.92 6.00
N PHE A 112 5.46 5.12 6.96
CA PHE A 112 4.17 5.28 7.60
C PHE A 112 4.13 6.58 8.41
N VAL A 113 3.13 7.43 8.15
CA VAL A 113 2.93 8.70 8.87
C VAL A 113 1.56 8.66 9.52
N LYS A 114 1.44 8.87 10.82
CA LYS A 114 0.12 8.98 11.45
C LYS A 114 -0.54 10.28 11.01
N MET A 115 -1.88 10.33 10.99
CA MET A 115 -2.58 11.54 10.55
C MET A 115 -2.20 12.78 11.39
N ARG A 116 -1.90 12.59 12.68
CA ARG A 116 -1.46 13.68 13.57
C ARG A 116 -0.05 14.20 13.28
N ASP A 117 0.75 13.41 12.59
CA ASP A 117 2.15 13.72 12.25
C ASP A 117 2.27 14.23 10.80
N TYR A 118 1.15 14.33 10.06
CA TYR A 118 1.11 14.81 8.69
C TYR A 118 1.10 16.35 8.69
N CYS A 119 2.16 16.97 8.18
CA CYS A 119 2.24 18.43 8.15
C CYS A 119 1.19 19.01 7.19
N ALA A 120 0.62 20.17 7.51
CA ALA A 120 -0.47 20.75 6.71
C ALA A 120 -0.06 21.05 5.25
N MET A 121 1.23 21.31 5.00
CA MET A 121 1.77 21.51 3.65
C MET A 121 1.69 20.24 2.79
N ASP A 122 1.82 19.06 3.40
CA ASP A 122 1.75 17.78 2.69
C ASP A 122 0.31 17.40 2.31
N MET A 123 -0.70 17.99 2.98
CA MET A 123 -2.11 17.78 2.65
C MET A 123 -2.53 18.49 1.34
N ALA A 124 -1.82 19.54 0.92
CA ALA A 124 -2.18 20.31 -0.27
C ALA A 124 -1.94 19.55 -1.58
N PHE A 125 -1.14 18.48 -1.55
CA PHE A 125 -0.77 17.67 -2.71
C PHE A 125 -1.51 16.31 -2.78
N ASP A 126 -2.46 16.07 -1.87
CA ASP A 126 -3.23 14.82 -1.80
C ASP A 126 -4.67 14.97 -2.35
N PHE A 127 -4.96 16.05 -3.08
CA PHE A 127 -6.20 16.25 -3.85
C PHE A 127 -6.03 15.89 -5.33
#